data_AF-A0A2V7YHU3-F1
#
_entry.id   AF-A0A2V7YHU3-F1
#
_cell.length_a   1.000
_cell.length_b   1.000
_cell.length_c   1.000
_cell.angle_alpha   90.00
_cell.angle_beta   90.00
_cell.angle_gamma   90.00
#
_symmetry.space_group_name_H-M   'P 1'
#
loop_
_entity.id
_entity.type
_entity.pdbx_description
1 polymer ?
#
loop_
_entity_poly.entity_id
_entity_poly.type
_entity_poly.pdbx_seq_one_letter_code
_entity_poly.pdbx_strand_id
1 'polypeptide(L)' 'MTKNAEELLDEVLRLPEQERAEIAARLIESLEREVDPNVDAAWAHEIEQRCAALDAGQAVTSDWNDVRRRIEEEIFRR' A
#
# COMPACT_ATOMS: atom_id res chain seq x y z
N MET A 1 6.80 21.60 11.80
CA MET A 1 8.08 20.89 11.74
C MET A 1 9.07 21.62 12.63
N THR A 2 10.13 20.96 13.09
CA THR A 2 11.25 21.68 13.69
C THR A 2 12.04 22.36 12.57
N LYS A 3 12.76 23.46 12.88
CA LYS A 3 13.64 24.13 11.91
C LYS A 3 14.62 23.15 11.25
N ASN A 4 15.14 22.20 12.03
CA ASN A 4 16.04 21.16 11.53
C ASN A 4 15.35 20.20 10.55
N ALA A 5 14.07 19.85 10.78
CA ALA A 5 13.32 19.00 9.86
C ALA A 5 13.01 19.70 8.53
N GLU A 6 12.81 21.03 8.55
CA GLU A 6 12.65 21.85 7.34
C GLU A 6 13.95 21.91 6.53
N GLU A 7 15.09 22.14 7.18
CA GLU A 7 16.41 22.15 6.54
C GLU A 7 16.75 20.79 5.90
N LEU A 8 16.48 19.69 6.60
CA LEU A 8 16.72 18.34 6.07
C LEU A 8 15.80 18.01 4.88
N LEU A 9 14.53 18.42 4.93
CA LEU A 9 13.60 18.23 3.83
C LEU A 9 14.09 18.97 2.56
N ASP A 10 14.52 20.21 2.73
CA ASP A 10 15.09 21.03 1.65
C ASP A 10 16.33 20.37 1.02
N GLU A 11 17.21 19.76 1.82
CA GLU A 11 18.36 19.01 1.32
C GLU A 11 17.94 17.78 0.51
N VAL A 12 17.02 16.97 1.05
CA VAL A 12 16.51 15.76 0.38
C VAL A 12 15.84 16.11 -0.95
N LEU A 13 15.05 17.18 -1.01
CA LEU A 13 14.35 17.59 -2.23
C LEU A 13 15.29 18.00 -3.38
N ARG A 14 16.56 18.35 -3.10
CA ARG A 14 17.57 18.68 -4.11
C ARG A 14 18.30 17.46 -4.70
N LEU A 15 18.13 16.29 -4.09
CA LEU A 15 18.76 15.06 -4.58
C LEU A 15 18.13 14.56 -5.89
N PRO A 16 18.81 13.71 -6.66
CA PRO A 16 18.22 12.99 -7.79
C PRO A 16 16.99 12.18 -7.38
N GLU A 17 16.08 11.95 -8.33
CA GLU A 17 14.80 11.27 -8.09
C GLU A 17 14.95 9.91 -7.40
N GLN A 18 15.92 9.12 -7.84
CA GLN A 18 16.16 7.78 -7.29
C GLN A 18 16.52 7.83 -5.80
N GLU A 19 17.39 8.76 -5.40
CA GLU A 19 17.83 8.92 -4.01
C GLU A 19 16.68 9.43 -3.12
N ARG A 20 15.86 10.34 -3.65
CA ARG A 20 14.65 10.79 -2.95
C ARG A 20 13.68 9.65 -2.71
N ALA A 21 13.46 8.80 -3.72
CA ALA A 21 12.57 7.65 -3.62
C ALA A 21 13.06 6.66 -2.55
N GLU A 22 14.36 6.39 -2.51
CA GLU A 22 14.97 5.51 -1.50
C GLU A 22 14.82 6.07 -0.08
N ILE A 23 15.08 7.38 0.11
CA ILE A 23 14.90 8.03 1.41
C ILE A 23 13.42 8.00 1.84
N ALA A 24 12.50 8.29 0.92
CA ALA A 24 11.06 8.23 1.20
C ALA A 24 10.61 6.83 1.61
N ALA A 25 11.09 5.78 0.92
CA ALA A 25 10.78 4.39 1.28
C ALA A 25 11.25 4.06 2.70
N ARG A 26 12.50 4.38 3.05
CA ARG A 26 13.05 4.13 4.39
C ARG A 26 12.33 4.93 5.49
N LEU A 27 11.92 6.16 5.19
CA LEU A 27 11.12 6.96 6.12
C LEU A 27 9.74 6.32 6.33
N ILE A 28 9.09 5.82 5.29
CA ILE A 28 7.80 5.10 5.40
C ILE A 28 7.99 3.83 6.23
N GLU A 29 9.01 3.01 5.96
CA GLU A 29 9.34 1.81 6.75
C GLU A 29 9.55 2.15 8.23
N SER A 30 10.19 3.28 8.54
CA SER A 30 10.38 3.72 9.93
C SER A 30 9.09 4.11 10.66
N LEU A 31 8.03 4.41 9.91
CA LEU A 31 6.71 4.73 10.45
C LEU A 31 5.82 3.49 10.61
N GLU A 32 6.18 2.37 9.97
CA GLU A 32 5.52 1.09 10.19
C GLU A 32 5.75 0.69 11.65
N ARG A 33 4.70 0.85 12.46
CA ARG A 33 4.70 0.43 13.86
C ARG A 33 4.71 -1.09 13.95
N GLU A 34 4.96 -1.60 15.15
CA GLU A 34 4.76 -3.02 15.47
C GLU A 34 3.44 -3.50 14.88
N VAL A 35 3.56 -4.54 14.06
CA VAL A 35 2.44 -5.24 13.44
C VAL A 35 1.50 -5.68 14.55
N ASP A 36 0.21 -5.34 14.45
CA ASP A 36 -0.79 -5.83 15.40
C ASP A 36 -0.66 -7.37 15.46
N PRO A 37 -0.41 -7.98 16.62
CA PRO A 37 -0.20 -9.42 16.72
C PRO A 37 -1.41 -10.22 16.24
N ASN A 38 -2.59 -9.58 16.12
CA ASN A 38 -3.81 -10.19 15.61
C ASN A 38 -4.04 -9.96 14.11
N VAL A 39 -3.14 -9.26 13.39
CA VAL A 39 -3.33 -8.94 11.98
C VAL A 39 -3.53 -10.21 11.14
N ASP A 40 -2.72 -11.25 11.40
CA ASP A 40 -2.80 -12.51 10.67
C ASP A 40 -4.13 -13.22 10.92
N ALA A 41 -4.60 -13.21 12.17
CA ALA A 41 -5.88 -13.80 12.54
C ALA A 41 -7.06 -13.03 11.92
N ALA A 42 -6.99 -11.70 11.89
CA ALA A 42 -7.99 -10.85 11.27
C ALA A 42 -8.06 -11.08 9.74
N TRP A 43 -6.91 -11.20 9.08
CA TRP A 43 -6.85 -11.55 7.65
C TRP A 43 -7.37 -12.96 7.35
N ALA A 44 -7.02 -13.95 8.17
CA ALA A 44 -7.54 -15.31 8.02
C ALA A 44 -9.07 -15.32 8.11
N HIS A 45 -9.63 -14.64 9.11
CA HIS A 45 -11.08 -14.51 9.29
C HIS A 45 -11.76 -13.85 8.08
N GLU A 46 -11.20 -12.74 7.58
CA GLU A 46 -11.73 -12.03 6.41
C GLU A 46 -11.70 -12.92 5.15
N ILE A 47 -10.62 -13.68 4.94
CA ILE A 47 -10.50 -14.60 3.81
C ILE A 47 -11.57 -15.70 3.90
N GLU A 48 -11.72 -16.33 5.07
CA GLU A 48 -12.75 -17.34 5.31
C GLU A 48 -14.16 -16.78 5.03
N GLN A 49 -14.44 -15.57 5.52
CA GLN A 49 -15.72 -14.91 5.28
C GLN A 49 -15.98 -14.64 3.79
N ARG A 50 -14.96 -14.18 3.05
CA ARG A 50 -15.08 -13.92 1.61
C ARG A 50 -15.25 -15.20 0.80
N CYS A 51 -14.53 -16.27 1.14
CA CYS A 51 -14.71 -17.58 0.52
C CYS A 51 -16.13 -18.10 0.74
N ALA A 52 -16.64 -18.04 1.98
CA ALA A 52 -18.00 -18.46 2.27
C ALA A 52 -19.06 -17.66 1.49
N ALA A 53 -18.88 -16.34 1.36
CA ALA A 53 -19.77 -15.49 0.56
C ALA A 53 -19.70 -15.82 -0.94
N LEU A 54 -18.52 -16.17 -1.47
CA LEU A 54 -18.35 -16.64 -2.84
C LEU A 54 -19.06 -17.97 -3.06
N ASP A 55 -18.85 -18.94 -2.18
CA ASP A 55 -19.47 -20.27 -2.26
C ASP A 55 -21.00 -20.20 -2.14
N ALA A 56 -21.51 -19.27 -1.33
CA ALA A 56 -22.94 -19.00 -1.19
C ALA A 56 -23.54 -18.19 -2.36
N GLY A 57 -22.73 -17.74 -3.33
CA GLY A 57 -23.17 -16.91 -4.45
C GLY A 57 -23.61 -15.50 -4.04
N GLN A 58 -23.17 -15.03 -2.87
CA GLN A 58 -23.52 -13.73 -2.29
C GLN A 58 -22.50 -12.64 -2.63
N ALA A 59 -21.29 -13.03 -3.04
CA ALA A 59 -20.24 -12.11 -3.41
C ALA A 59 -20.46 -11.54 -4.83
N VAL A 60 -20.30 -10.22 -4.97
CA VAL A 60 -20.20 -9.57 -6.28
C VAL A 60 -18.80 -9.84 -6.84
N THR A 61 -18.72 -10.50 -7.98
CA THR A 61 -17.45 -10.83 -8.64
C THR A 61 -17.25 -10.00 -9.89
N SER A 62 -16.01 -9.88 -10.33
CA SER A 62 -15.65 -9.26 -11.61
C SER A 62 -14.64 -10.17 -12.31
N ASP A 63 -14.64 -10.17 -13.63
CA ASP A 63 -13.65 -10.93 -14.39
C ASP A 63 -12.24 -10.39 -14.10
N TRP A 64 -11.28 -11.30 -13.91
CA TRP A 64 -9.91 -10.93 -13.59
C TRP A 64 -9.26 -10.07 -14.69
N ASN A 65 -9.54 -10.34 -15.97
CA ASN A 65 -8.96 -9.57 -17.07
C ASN A 65 -9.49 -8.14 -17.09
N ASP A 66 -10.77 -7.94 -16.74
CA ASP A 66 -11.37 -6.61 -16.64
C ASP A 66 -10.77 -5.82 -15.49
N VAL A 67 -10.60 -6.45 -14.32
CA VAL A 67 -9.95 -5.83 -13.15
C VAL A 67 -8.50 -5.46 -13.46
N ARG A 68 -7.73 -6.38 -14.06
CA ARG A 68 -6.34 -6.14 -14.43
C ARG A 68 -6.20 -4.95 -15.38
N ARG A 69 -7.01 -4.92 -16.45
CA ARG A 69 -7.00 -3.81 -17.42
C ARG A 69 -7.27 -2.47 -16.73
N ARG A 70 -8.26 -2.40 -15.84
CA ARG A 70 -8.56 -1.16 -15.09
C ARG A 70 -7.36 -0.72 -14.23
N ILE A 71 -6.71 -1.65 -13.53
CA ILE A 71 -5.51 -1.35 -12.73
C ILE A 71 -4.39 -0.81 -13.61
N GLU A 72 -4.14 -1.41 -14.77
CA GLU A 72 -3.13 -0.94 -15.73
C GLU A 72 -3.43 0.48 -16.23
N GLU A 73 -4.69 0.80 -16.53
CA GLU A 73 -5.13 2.11 -17.01
C GLU A 73 -5.11 3.21 -15.92
N GLU A 74 -5.39 2.86 -14.67
CA GLU A 74 -5.53 3.81 -13.55
C GLU A 74 -4.23 4.02 -12.78
N ILE A 75 -3.49 2.95 -12.49
CA ILE A 75 -2.32 3.00 -11.59
C ILE A 75 -1.02 3.15 -12.38
N PHE A 76 -0.89 2.47 -13.51
CA PHE A 76 0.37 2.40 -14.27
C PHE A 76 0.42 3.35 -15.47
N ARG A 77 -0.40 4.41 -15.46
CA ARG A 77 -0.43 5.40 -16.55
C ARG A 77 0.94 6.09 -16.70
N ARG A 78 1.76 5.55 -17.59
CA ARG A 78 2.81 6.25 -18.34
C ARG A 78 2.20 6.81 -19.61
#